data_AF-A0A3D5AUR5-F1
#
_entry.id   AF-A0A3D5AUR5-F1
#
_cell.length_a   1.000
_cell.length_b   1.000
_cell.length_c   1.000
_cell.angle_alpha   90.00
_cell.angle_beta   90.00
_cell.angle_gamma   90.00
#
_symmetry.space_group_name_H-M   'P 1'
#
loop_
_entity.id
_entity.type
_entity.pdbx_description
1 polymer ?
#
loop_
_entity_poly.entity_id
_entity_poly.type
_entity_poly.pdbx_seq_one_letter_code
_entity_poly.pdbx_strand_id
1 'polypeptide(L)'
;MARPAPWAAAVSMLAALAATIAFAVTQPANPASAAAVRIMPLGDSITGSPGCWRALLWNRLQSSGYTNIDFVGTLPPQGCSVSHDGDNEGHGGFLATNVANQNQLLLMDEPFGA
;
A
#
# COMPACT_ATOMS: atom_id res chain seq x y z
N MET A 1 -7.41 -17.37 58.16
CA MET A 1 -7.34 -16.64 56.86
C MET A 1 -8.05 -15.30 57.05
N ALA A 2 -7.31 -14.19 57.13
CA ALA A 2 -7.88 -12.87 57.34
C ALA A 2 -8.53 -12.37 56.04
N ARG A 3 -9.82 -12.02 56.10
CA ARG A 3 -10.52 -11.42 54.95
C ARG A 3 -9.99 -9.99 54.78
N PRO A 4 -9.55 -9.58 53.58
CA PRO A 4 -9.09 -8.22 53.35
C PRO A 4 -10.24 -7.26 53.64
N ALA A 5 -9.91 -6.15 54.30
CA ALA A 5 -10.88 -5.13 54.66
C ALA A 5 -11.50 -4.50 53.39
N PRO A 6 -12.79 -4.13 53.40
CA PRO A 6 -13.52 -3.73 52.19
C PRO A 6 -12.92 -2.50 51.48
N TRP A 7 -12.18 -1.66 52.21
CA TRP A 7 -11.48 -0.50 51.65
C TRP A 7 -10.27 -0.88 50.79
N ALA A 8 -9.62 -2.03 51.03
CA ALA A 8 -8.49 -2.50 50.23
C ALA A 8 -8.91 -2.93 48.81
N ALA A 9 -10.14 -3.43 48.66
CA ALA A 9 -10.73 -3.75 47.36
C ALA A 9 -11.06 -2.46 46.58
N ALA A 10 -11.62 -1.45 47.26
CA ALA A 10 -11.95 -0.16 46.64
C ALA A 10 -10.70 0.60 46.14
N VAL A 11 -9.62 0.61 46.93
CA VAL A 11 -8.35 1.25 46.55
C VAL A 11 -7.73 0.56 45.33
N SER A 12 -7.74 -0.77 45.29
CA SER A 12 -7.24 -1.55 44.14
C SER A 12 -8.03 -1.27 42.86
N MET A 13 -9.36 -1.10 42.98
CA MET A 13 -10.23 -0.82 41.85
C MET A 13 -10.02 0.60 41.29
N LEU A 14 -9.82 1.58 42.18
CA LEU A 14 -9.47 2.96 41.80
C LEU A 14 -8.09 3.06 41.16
N ALA A 15 -7.10 2.33 41.67
CA ALA A 15 -5.76 2.29 41.09
C ALA A 15 -5.75 1.62 39.70
N ALA A 16 -6.52 0.53 39.53
CA ALA A 16 -6.69 -0.12 38.24
C ALA A 16 -7.39 0.81 37.23
N LEU A 17 -8.41 1.55 37.66
CA LEU A 17 -9.11 2.53 36.82
C LEU A 17 -8.21 3.71 36.43
N ALA A 18 -7.39 4.21 37.36
CA ALA A 18 -6.43 5.27 37.07
C ALA A 18 -5.36 4.81 36.07
N ALA A 19 -4.90 3.56 36.19
CA ALA A 19 -3.92 2.97 35.28
C ALA A 19 -4.48 2.74 33.86
N THR A 20 -5.74 2.32 33.72
CA THR A 20 -6.38 2.17 32.41
C THR A 20 -6.63 3.51 31.73
N ILE A 21 -7.04 4.54 32.49
CA ILE A 21 -7.18 5.90 31.97
C ILE A 21 -5.83 6.41 31.49
N ALA A 22 -4.76 6.29 32.30
CA ALA A 22 -3.42 6.72 31.92
C ALA A 22 -2.91 6.06 30.64
N PHE A 23 -3.14 4.75 30.46
CA PHE A 23 -2.77 4.02 29.24
C PHE A 23 -3.54 4.50 27.99
N ALA A 24 -4.80 4.90 28.15
CA ALA A 24 -5.61 5.41 27.04
C ALA A 24 -5.17 6.81 26.59
N VAL A 25 -4.67 7.68 27.50
CA VAL A 25 -4.24 9.04 27.15
C VAL A 25 -2.86 9.08 26.50
N THR A 26 -2.02 8.05 26.71
CA THR A 26 -0.64 8.00 26.19
C THR A 26 -0.50 7.21 24.90
N GLN A 27 -1.60 6.91 24.19
CA GLN A 27 -1.45 6.27 22.88
C GLN A 27 -0.74 7.25 21.93
N PRO A 28 0.42 6.89 21.37
CA PRO A 28 1.04 7.70 20.33
C PRO A 28 0.04 7.79 19.18
N ALA A 29 -0.16 9.00 18.66
CA ALA A 29 -0.95 9.18 17.45
C ALA A 29 -0.30 8.33 16.36
N ASN A 30 -1.03 7.34 15.85
CA ASN A 30 -0.59 6.63 14.64
C ASN A 30 -0.54 7.70 13.54
N PRO A 31 0.61 7.96 12.92
CA PRO A 31 0.62 8.78 11.73
C PRO A 31 -0.35 8.13 10.74
N ALA A 32 -1.26 8.92 10.16
CA ALA A 32 -2.04 8.44 9.03
C ALA A 32 -1.03 7.87 8.02
N SER A 33 -1.11 6.56 7.74
CA SER A 33 -0.23 5.94 6.76
C SER A 33 -0.40 6.72 5.47
N ALA A 34 0.69 7.28 4.94
CA ALA A 34 0.63 7.91 3.63
C ALA A 34 0.07 6.88 2.64
N ALA A 35 -0.85 7.31 1.78
CA ALA A 35 -1.34 6.45 0.70
C ALA A 35 -0.13 5.98 -0.13
N ALA A 36 -0.20 4.75 -0.65
CA ALA A 36 0.85 4.21 -1.50
C ALA A 36 1.02 5.09 -2.75
N VAL A 37 2.26 5.27 -3.19
CA VAL A 37 2.53 5.96 -4.46
C VAL A 37 2.17 5.00 -5.59
N ARG A 38 1.12 5.35 -6.34
CA ARG A 38 0.67 4.58 -7.50
C ARG A 38 1.54 4.92 -8.72
N ILE A 39 2.14 3.92 -9.32
CA ILE A 39 3.05 4.05 -10.47
C ILE A 39 2.42 3.28 -11.62
N MET A 40 2.21 3.94 -12.77
CA MET A 40 1.66 3.30 -13.97
C MET A 40 2.76 3.09 -15.01
N PRO A 41 3.24 1.86 -15.22
CA PRO A 41 4.05 1.53 -16.39
C PRO A 41 3.18 1.62 -17.65
N LEU A 42 3.19 2.76 -18.33
CA LEU A 42 2.46 3.01 -19.57
C LEU A 42 3.34 2.78 -20.79
N GLY A 43 2.83 2.14 -21.83
CA GLY A 43 3.52 2.07 -23.12
C GLY A 43 2.92 1.06 -24.08
N ASP A 44 3.75 0.61 -25.01
CA ASP A 44 3.39 -0.34 -26.05
C ASP A 44 3.86 -1.77 -25.70
N SER A 45 4.24 -2.57 -26.71
CA SER A 45 4.78 -3.90 -26.52
C SER A 45 6.04 -3.93 -25.66
N ILE A 46 6.86 -2.88 -25.62
CA ILE A 46 8.06 -2.83 -24.77
C ILE A 46 7.68 -2.82 -23.28
N THR A 47 6.59 -2.16 -22.94
CA THR A 47 6.06 -2.16 -21.57
C THR A 47 5.32 -3.46 -21.27
N GLY A 48 4.46 -3.90 -22.20
CA GLY A 48 3.60 -5.08 -22.01
C GLY A 48 4.35 -6.40 -22.01
N SER A 49 5.20 -6.66 -23.01
CA SER A 49 6.08 -7.83 -23.07
C SER A 49 7.04 -7.68 -24.26
N PRO A 50 8.33 -7.38 -24.02
CA PRO A 50 9.19 -8.45 -23.51
C PRO A 50 10.11 -8.06 -22.34
N GLY A 51 10.46 -9.07 -21.54
CA GLY A 51 11.55 -9.01 -20.58
C GLY A 51 11.16 -8.72 -19.13
N CYS A 52 12.18 -8.67 -18.26
CA CYS A 52 12.03 -8.60 -16.80
C CYS A 52 12.23 -7.18 -16.23
N TRP A 53 12.24 -6.14 -17.07
CA TRP A 53 12.67 -4.81 -16.61
C TRP A 53 11.76 -4.25 -15.50
N ARG A 54 10.45 -4.49 -15.56
CA ARG A 54 9.49 -4.10 -14.50
C ARG A 54 9.79 -4.80 -13.18
N ALA A 55 10.06 -6.11 -13.22
CA ALA A 55 10.46 -6.88 -12.04
C ALA A 55 11.76 -6.35 -11.42
N LEU A 56 12.75 -6.00 -12.25
CA LEU A 56 14.01 -5.43 -11.79
C LEU A 56 13.82 -4.03 -11.18
N LEU A 57 12.97 -3.19 -11.80
CA LEU A 57 12.61 -1.88 -11.28
C LEU A 57 11.90 -1.99 -9.93
N TRP A 58 10.86 -2.83 -9.85
CA TRP A 58 10.13 -3.10 -8.60
C TRP A 58 11.08 -3.48 -7.47
N ASN A 59 11.92 -4.50 -7.69
CA ASN A 59 12.86 -4.95 -6.66
C ASN A 59 13.88 -3.89 -6.28
N ARG A 60 14.33 -3.06 -7.23
CA ARG A 60 15.23 -1.95 -6.95
C ARG A 60 14.55 -0.88 -6.09
N LEU A 61 13.27 -0.57 -6.34
CA LEU A 61 12.49 0.36 -5.52
C LEU A 61 12.33 -0.20 -4.10
N GLN A 62 11.88 -1.45 -3.96
CA GLN A 62 11.73 -2.12 -2.67
C GLN A 62 13.03 -2.13 -1.87
N SER A 63 14.13 -2.58 -2.48
CA SER A 63 15.45 -2.66 -1.83
C SER A 63 16.06 -1.30 -1.51
N SER A 64 15.63 -0.23 -2.19
CA SER A 64 16.05 1.15 -1.90
C SER A 64 15.18 1.83 -0.84
N GLY A 65 14.19 1.12 -0.27
CA GLY A 65 13.32 1.62 0.80
C GLY A 65 12.00 2.24 0.33
N TYR A 66 11.69 2.22 -0.96
CA TYR A 66 10.40 2.69 -1.49
C TYR A 66 9.36 1.57 -1.42
N THR A 67 8.98 1.18 -0.21
CA THR A 67 8.09 0.02 0.02
C THR A 67 6.60 0.34 0.02
N ASN A 68 6.24 1.61 0.10
CA ASN A 68 4.86 2.09 0.05
C ASN A 68 4.48 2.54 -1.38
N ILE A 69 4.59 1.61 -2.33
CA ILE A 69 4.31 1.81 -3.76
C ILE A 69 3.38 0.72 -4.28
N ASP A 70 2.68 1.03 -5.36
CA ASP A 70 1.69 0.16 -6.01
C ASP A 70 1.85 0.33 -7.53
N PHE A 71 2.23 -0.74 -8.26
CA PHE A 71 2.17 -0.68 -9.71
C PHE A 71 0.72 -0.84 -10.13
N VAL A 72 0.27 -0.01 -11.08
CA VAL A 72 -1.13 0.00 -11.50
C VAL A 72 -1.23 -0.10 -13.01
N GLY A 73 -2.28 -0.79 -13.46
CA GLY A 73 -2.52 -1.07 -14.86
C GLY A 73 -3.68 -2.01 -15.06
N THR A 74 -4.25 -2.02 -16.26
CA THR A 74 -5.29 -2.98 -16.64
C THR A 74 -4.73 -4.37 -16.97
N LEU A 75 -3.43 -4.46 -17.28
CA LEU A 75 -2.78 -5.71 -17.64
C LEU A 75 -2.04 -6.31 -16.43
N PRO A 76 -2.17 -7.63 -16.22
CA PRO A 76 -1.50 -8.31 -15.13
C PRO A 76 0.01 -8.43 -15.37
N PRO A 77 0.78 -8.90 -14.36
CA PRO A 77 2.19 -9.25 -14.54
C PRO A 77 2.37 -10.26 -15.68
N GLN A 78 3.20 -9.89 -16.65
CA GLN A 78 3.64 -10.79 -17.71
C GLN A 78 4.96 -11.49 -17.30
N GLY A 79 5.28 -12.58 -17.98
CA GLY A 79 6.30 -13.55 -17.55
C GLY A 79 7.65 -12.96 -17.12
N CYS A 80 7.99 -13.18 -15.86
CA CYS A 80 9.34 -13.09 -15.32
C CYS A 80 9.41 -13.98 -14.06
N SER A 81 10.42 -14.84 -13.93
CA SER A 81 10.55 -15.80 -12.79
C SER A 81 10.95 -15.14 -11.47
N VAL A 82 10.64 -13.85 -11.30
CA VAL A 82 10.99 -13.02 -10.16
C VAL A 82 9.71 -12.46 -9.59
N SER A 83 9.50 -12.64 -8.29
CA SER A 83 8.34 -12.07 -7.60
C SER A 83 8.39 -10.54 -7.65
N HIS A 84 7.30 -9.92 -8.09
CA HIS A 84 7.12 -8.47 -8.14
C HIS A 84 5.63 -8.15 -8.29
N ASP A 85 5.26 -6.91 -7.99
CA ASP A 85 4.05 -6.32 -8.55
C ASP A 85 4.35 -5.91 -10.00
N GLY A 86 3.53 -6.42 -10.92
CA GLY A 86 3.76 -6.34 -12.36
C GLY A 86 2.58 -5.74 -13.12
N ASP A 87 1.61 -5.15 -12.43
CA ASP A 87 0.50 -4.45 -13.08
C ASP A 87 1.04 -3.35 -14.00
N ASN A 88 0.44 -3.22 -15.19
CA ASN A 88 0.93 -2.33 -16.23
C ASN A 88 -0.14 -1.95 -17.25
N GLU A 89 0.13 -0.87 -17.98
CA GLU A 89 -0.69 -0.35 -19.08
C GLU A 89 0.11 -0.45 -20.40
N GLY A 90 0.73 -1.61 -20.63
CA GLY A 90 1.57 -1.88 -21.80
C GLY A 90 0.83 -2.58 -22.94
N HIS A 91 0.33 -1.82 -23.91
CA HIS A 91 -0.53 -2.36 -24.98
C HIS A 91 0.22 -2.51 -26.31
N GLY A 92 0.56 -3.74 -26.67
CA GLY A 92 1.25 -4.05 -27.93
C GLY A 92 0.50 -3.53 -29.16
N GLY A 93 1.20 -2.76 -30.01
CA GLY A 93 0.64 -2.20 -31.24
C GLY A 93 -0.13 -0.89 -31.07
N PHE A 94 -0.20 -0.34 -29.86
CA PHE A 94 -0.84 0.95 -29.63
C PHE A 94 0.12 2.08 -30.01
N LEU A 95 -0.39 3.04 -30.77
CA LEU A 95 0.33 4.28 -31.06
C LEU A 95 0.01 5.30 -29.98
N ALA A 96 1.01 6.10 -29.58
CA ALA A 96 0.81 7.18 -28.60
C ALA A 96 -0.34 8.13 -28.98
N THR A 97 -0.53 8.37 -30.29
CA THR A 97 -1.64 9.18 -30.81
C THR A 97 -3.00 8.57 -30.53
N ASN A 98 -3.13 7.25 -30.64
CA ASN A 98 -4.39 6.56 -30.39
C ASN A 98 -4.71 6.54 -28.90
N VAL A 99 -3.68 6.30 -28.07
CA VAL A 99 -3.81 6.35 -26.62
C VAL A 99 -4.38 7.69 -26.17
N ALA A 100 -3.84 8.80 -26.69
CA ALA A 100 -4.30 10.15 -26.37
C ALA A 100 -5.68 10.48 -26.97
N ASN A 101 -5.95 10.09 -28.22
CA ASN A 101 -7.15 10.52 -28.93
C ASN A 101 -8.38 9.63 -28.68
N GLN A 102 -8.20 8.40 -28.23
CA GLN A 102 -9.27 7.39 -28.13
C GLN A 102 -9.58 6.98 -26.69
N ASN A 103 -9.19 7.82 -25.72
CA ASN A 103 -9.42 7.61 -24.29
C ASN A 103 -8.94 6.22 -23.81
N GLN A 104 -7.78 5.76 -24.29
CA GLN A 104 -7.24 4.44 -23.92
C GLN A 104 -6.41 4.50 -22.63
N LEU A 105 -6.54 5.56 -21.83
CA LEU A 105 -5.90 5.75 -20.53
C LEU A 105 -6.82 5.27 -19.39
N LEU A 106 -7.43 4.10 -19.55
CA LEU A 106 -8.61 3.60 -18.80
C LEU A 106 -8.51 3.63 -17.25
N LEU A 107 -7.36 3.99 -16.67
CA LEU A 107 -7.12 4.12 -15.23
C LEU A 107 -7.19 5.55 -14.68
N MET A 108 -7.42 6.59 -15.49
CA MET A 108 -7.64 7.94 -14.95
C MET A 108 -9.06 8.12 -14.36
N ASP A 109 -9.97 7.21 -14.66
CA ASP A 109 -11.39 7.31 -14.27
C ASP A 109 -11.75 6.53 -12.98
N GLU A 110 -10.86 5.68 -12.48
CA GLU A 110 -10.99 5.15 -11.11
C GLU A 110 -10.39 6.17 -10.12
N PRO A 111 -11.15 6.63 -9.12
CA PRO A 111 -10.66 7.63 -8.19
C PRO A 111 -9.36 7.17 -7.55
N PHE A 112 -8.36 8.05 -7.51
CA PHE A 112 -7.09 7.84 -6.81
C PHE A 112 -7.28 7.75 -5.29
N GLY A 113 -8.06 6.78 -4.81
CA GLY A 113 -8.37 6.59 -3.40
C GLY A 113 -9.57 5.68 -3.16
N ALA A 114 -9.27 4.40 -2.92
CA ALA A 114 -9.98 3.56 -1.96
C ALA A 114 -8.93 2.70 -1.24
#